data_AF-A0A3D0RSG7-F1
#
_entry.id   AF-A0A3D0RSG7-F1
#
_cell.length_a   1.000
_cell.length_b   1.000
_cell.length_c   1.000
_cell.angle_alpha   90.00
_cell.angle_beta   90.00
_cell.angle_gamma   90.00
#
_symmetry.space_group_name_H-M   'P 1'
#
loop_
_entity.id
_entity.type
_entity.pdbx_description
1 polymer ?
#
loop_
_entity_poly.entity_id
_entity_poly.type
_entity_poly.pdbx_seq_one_letter_code
_entity_poly.pdbx_strand_id
1 'polypeptide(L)'
;MEFSMMKKSLSIIFALILAFIFAIPVSAQTPESIWITASTTSFKTGETVIVTVYANSATPIQGFTFQIRYDPTCLEPVNAASPISGMNGLLLPQLGSLVDATFASTTPQTANGVIAEVRFNALGACETN
;
A
#
# COMPACT_ATOMS: atom_id res chain seq x y z
N MET A 1 3.85 -65.97 7.94
CA MET A 1 4.16 -64.96 6.90
C MET A 1 3.27 -63.71 6.99
N GLU A 2 2.18 -63.73 7.76
CA GLU A 2 1.21 -62.62 7.88
C GLU A 2 1.68 -61.39 8.70
N PHE A 3 2.46 -61.57 9.78
CA PHE A 3 2.88 -60.45 10.65
C PHE A 3 3.81 -59.44 9.95
N SER A 4 4.57 -59.89 8.95
CA SER A 4 5.46 -59.05 8.12
C SER A 4 4.67 -58.25 7.07
N MET A 5 3.55 -58.79 6.57
CA MET A 5 2.66 -58.09 5.64
C MET A 5 1.89 -56.95 6.33
N MET A 6 1.44 -57.15 7.57
CA MET A 6 0.65 -56.15 8.30
C MET A 6 1.48 -54.90 8.69
N LYS A 7 2.77 -55.05 8.98
CA LYS A 7 3.69 -53.92 9.21
C LYS A 7 3.98 -53.10 7.96
N LYS A 8 4.11 -53.75 6.79
CA LYS A 8 4.30 -53.08 5.51
C LYS A 8 3.04 -52.31 5.08
N SER A 9 1.86 -52.89 5.31
CA SER A 9 0.57 -52.23 5.10
C SER A 9 0.42 -50.97 5.96
N LEU A 10 0.76 -51.05 7.26
CA LEU A 10 0.70 -49.90 8.17
C LEU A 10 1.66 -48.77 7.76
N SER A 11 2.89 -49.10 7.34
CA SER A 11 3.84 -48.10 6.82
C SER A 11 3.36 -47.42 5.55
N ILE A 12 2.72 -48.15 4.64
CA ILE A 12 2.19 -47.57 3.38
C ILE A 12 1.04 -46.62 3.69
N ILE A 13 0.12 -47.00 4.59
CA ILE A 13 -0.99 -46.13 5.01
C ILE A 13 -0.47 -44.85 5.67
N PHE A 14 0.53 -44.96 6.54
CA PHE A 14 1.15 -43.81 7.19
C PHE A 14 1.83 -42.87 6.18
N ALA A 15 2.55 -43.43 5.20
CA ALA A 15 3.16 -42.64 4.13
C ALA A 15 2.12 -41.94 3.23
N LEU A 16 0.98 -42.59 2.97
CA LEU A 16 -0.11 -42.02 2.16
C LEU A 16 -0.80 -40.86 2.87
N ILE A 17 -1.05 -41.00 4.19
CA ILE A 17 -1.59 -39.94 5.03
C ILE A 17 -0.63 -38.75 5.08
N LEU A 18 0.68 -39.02 5.25
CA LEU A 18 1.68 -37.97 5.28
C LEU A 18 1.76 -37.20 3.95
N ALA A 19 1.66 -37.90 2.80
CA ALA A 19 1.62 -37.28 1.48
C ALA A 19 0.36 -36.41 1.26
N PHE A 20 -0.78 -36.79 1.85
CA PHE A 20 -2.02 -36.02 1.77
C PHE A 20 -1.99 -34.75 2.64
N ILE A 21 -1.24 -34.76 3.75
CA ILE A 21 -1.06 -33.59 4.63
C ILE A 21 -0.18 -32.51 3.96
N PHE A 22 0.70 -32.86 3.02
CA PHE A 22 1.51 -31.87 2.27
C PHE A 22 0.81 -31.26 1.04
N ALA A 23 -0.40 -31.74 0.69
CA ALA A 23 -1.15 -31.25 -0.47
C ALA A 23 -2.12 -30.10 -0.14
N ILE A 24 -1.98 -29.46 1.03
CA ILE A 24 -2.78 -28.28 1.36
C ILE A 24 -2.39 -27.16 0.39
N PRO A 25 -3.33 -26.57 -0.36
CA PRO A 25 -3.02 -25.43 -1.21
C PRO A 25 -2.58 -24.26 -0.32
N VAL A 26 -1.28 -23.96 -0.31
CA VAL A 26 -0.76 -22.72 0.26
C VAL A 26 -1.08 -21.62 -0.75
N SER A 27 -2.04 -20.77 -0.41
CA SER A 27 -2.29 -19.53 -1.16
C SER A 27 -1.18 -18.54 -0.82
N ALA A 28 -0.30 -18.25 -1.78
CA ALA A 28 0.62 -17.12 -1.65
C ALA A 28 -0.21 -15.83 -1.60
N GLN A 29 -0.02 -15.01 -0.58
CA GLN A 29 -0.62 -13.67 -0.53
C GLN A 29 -0.08 -12.87 -1.71
N THR A 30 -0.96 -12.24 -2.49
CA THR A 30 -0.55 -11.36 -3.58
C THR A 30 0.32 -10.23 -3.01
N PRO A 31 1.45 -9.89 -3.64
CA PRO A 31 2.35 -8.86 -3.12
C PRO A 31 1.58 -7.55 -2.92
N GLU A 32 1.65 -7.02 -1.71
CA GLU A 32 1.16 -5.68 -1.42
C GLU A 32 2.29 -4.67 -1.62
N SER A 33 1.97 -3.50 -2.14
CA SER A 33 2.97 -2.47 -2.42
C SER A 33 2.41 -1.08 -2.21
N ILE A 34 3.29 -0.14 -1.86
CA ILE A 34 3.02 1.30 -1.77
C ILE A 34 4.19 2.05 -2.41
N TRP A 35 3.90 3.05 -3.21
CA TRP A 35 4.91 3.87 -3.86
C TRP A 35 4.36 5.26 -4.19
N ILE A 36 5.25 6.19 -4.53
CA ILE A 36 4.87 7.56 -4.91
C ILE A 36 5.48 7.92 -6.27
N THR A 37 4.83 8.84 -6.96
CA THR A 37 5.41 9.53 -8.12
C THR A 37 5.15 11.03 -8.00
N ALA A 38 6.00 11.84 -8.60
CA ALA A 38 5.77 13.27 -8.77
C ALA A 38 5.35 13.55 -10.22
N SER A 39 4.43 14.49 -10.43
CA SER A 39 3.98 14.91 -11.76
C SER A 39 5.09 15.54 -12.60
N THR A 40 6.09 16.12 -11.95
CA THR A 40 7.28 16.67 -12.57
C THR A 40 8.46 16.67 -11.59
N THR A 41 9.67 16.59 -12.11
CA THR A 41 10.92 16.78 -11.36
C THR A 41 11.54 18.15 -11.60
N SER A 42 10.97 18.96 -12.49
CA SER A 42 11.39 20.32 -12.78
C SER A 42 10.15 21.22 -12.86
N PHE A 43 10.17 22.30 -12.08
CA PHE A 43 9.02 23.20 -11.95
C PHE A 43 9.47 24.64 -11.80
N LYS A 44 8.61 25.56 -12.21
CA LYS A 44 8.77 27.00 -12.00
C LYS A 44 7.96 27.46 -10.80
N THR A 45 8.35 28.59 -10.20
CA THR A 45 7.55 29.24 -9.16
C THR A 45 6.11 29.45 -9.64
N GLY A 46 5.15 29.07 -8.81
CA GLY A 46 3.71 29.16 -9.08
C GLY A 46 3.11 27.95 -9.79
N GLU A 47 3.91 26.99 -10.26
CA GLU A 47 3.38 25.75 -10.83
C GLU A 47 2.87 24.79 -9.73
N THR A 48 1.89 23.97 -10.09
CA THR A 48 1.38 22.93 -9.20
C THR A 48 2.15 21.63 -9.41
N VAL A 49 2.75 21.12 -8.35
CA VAL A 49 3.36 19.78 -8.31
C VAL A 49 2.40 18.83 -7.63
N ILE A 50 2.11 17.69 -8.26
CA ILE A 50 1.24 16.65 -7.70
C ILE A 50 2.12 15.46 -7.34
N VAL A 51 2.06 15.05 -6.07
CA VAL A 51 2.63 13.78 -5.62
C VAL A 51 1.52 12.77 -5.48
N THR A 52 1.56 11.73 -6.30
CA THR A 52 0.55 10.67 -6.35
C THR A 52 1.02 9.48 -5.52
N VAL A 53 0.21 9.07 -4.56
CA VAL A 53 0.43 7.88 -3.73
C VAL A 53 -0.35 6.72 -4.33
N TYR A 54 0.36 5.64 -4.60
CA TYR A 54 -0.20 4.40 -5.14
C TYR A 54 -0.11 3.29 -4.12
N ALA A 55 -1.08 2.38 -4.14
CA ALA A 55 -0.96 1.11 -3.44
C ALA A 55 -1.71 -0.01 -4.15
N ASN A 56 -1.21 -1.22 -3.94
CA ASN A 56 -1.89 -2.47 -4.27
C ASN A 56 -2.02 -3.27 -2.97
N SER A 57 -3.26 -3.66 -2.62
CA SER A 57 -3.53 -4.53 -1.47
C SER A 57 -4.31 -5.78 -1.91
N ALA A 58 -4.00 -6.90 -1.28
CA ALA A 58 -4.64 -8.19 -1.52
C ALA A 58 -6.08 -8.22 -0.99
N THR A 59 -6.35 -7.42 0.05
CA THR A 59 -7.64 -7.37 0.74
C THR A 59 -8.18 -5.94 0.76
N PRO A 60 -9.51 -5.75 0.71
CA PRO A 60 -10.08 -4.41 0.84
C PRO A 60 -9.63 -3.69 2.12
N ILE A 61 -9.27 -2.42 2.01
CA ILE A 61 -8.81 -1.57 3.11
C ILE A 61 -9.93 -0.63 3.59
N GLN A 62 -9.90 -0.23 4.86
CA GLN A 62 -10.84 0.74 5.42
C GLN A 62 -10.17 2.04 5.85
N GLY A 63 -8.85 2.14 5.69
CA GLY A 63 -8.14 3.38 5.89
C GLY A 63 -6.67 3.22 5.62
N PHE A 64 -6.00 4.36 5.50
CA PHE A 64 -4.56 4.45 5.37
C PHE A 64 -4.09 5.82 5.88
N THR A 65 -2.84 5.86 6.30
CA THR A 65 -2.16 7.09 6.72
C THR A 65 -0.82 7.15 6.02
N PHE A 66 -0.40 8.35 5.64
CA PHE A 66 0.93 8.56 5.07
C PHE A 66 1.52 9.88 5.52
N GLN A 67 2.85 9.93 5.50
CA GLN A 67 3.61 11.15 5.73
C GLN A 67 4.59 11.35 4.57
N ILE A 68 4.53 12.53 3.94
CA ILE A 68 5.47 12.93 2.89
C ILE A 68 6.27 14.11 3.40
N ARG A 69 7.59 13.94 3.47
CA ARG A 69 8.51 15.02 3.81
C ARG A 69 8.90 15.78 2.55
N TYR A 70 8.89 17.11 2.64
CA TYR A 70 9.22 18.01 1.54
C TYR A 70 10.10 19.16 2.03
N ASP A 71 10.69 19.91 1.11
CA ASP A 71 11.42 21.15 1.44
C ASP A 71 10.44 22.35 1.45
N PRO A 72 10.19 22.97 2.61
CA PRO A 72 9.24 24.08 2.73
C PRO A 72 9.74 25.39 2.12
N THR A 73 11.00 25.47 1.70
CA THR A 73 11.51 26.60 0.90
C THR A 73 11.15 26.47 -0.58
N CYS A 74 10.77 25.26 -1.00
CA CYS A 74 10.56 24.89 -2.41
C CYS A 74 9.11 24.59 -2.74
N LEU A 75 8.38 24.00 -1.81
CA LEU A 75 7.01 23.56 -1.99
C LEU A 75 6.14 24.04 -0.83
N GLU A 76 4.93 24.46 -1.14
CA GLU A 76 3.88 24.77 -0.17
C GLU A 76 2.72 23.78 -0.37
N PRO A 77 2.32 22.99 0.65
CA PRO A 77 1.23 22.05 0.53
C PRO A 77 -0.10 22.78 0.43
N VAL A 78 -0.92 22.39 -0.54
CA VAL A 78 -2.25 22.95 -0.76
C VAL A 78 -3.28 22.03 -0.10
N ASN A 79 -3.30 20.76 -0.49
CA ASN A 79 -4.22 19.76 0.04
C ASN A 79 -3.77 18.33 -0.30
N ALA A 80 -4.32 17.37 0.44
CA ALA A 80 -4.28 15.95 0.09
C ALA A 80 -5.72 15.45 -0.13
N ALA A 81 -5.93 14.58 -1.11
CA ALA A 81 -7.24 13.98 -1.40
C ALA A 81 -7.12 12.51 -1.81
N SER A 82 -8.13 11.70 -1.54
CA SER A 82 -8.23 10.34 -2.06
C SER A 82 -9.23 10.29 -3.21
N PRO A 83 -8.90 9.64 -4.35
CA PRO A 83 -9.88 9.40 -5.42
C PRO A 83 -10.78 8.19 -5.13
N ILE A 84 -10.51 7.43 -4.06
CA ILE A 84 -11.32 6.27 -3.69
C ILE A 84 -12.64 6.74 -3.09
N SER A 85 -13.74 6.42 -3.76
CA SER A 85 -15.08 6.76 -3.27
C SER A 85 -15.31 6.18 -1.87
N GLY A 86 -15.77 7.01 -0.93
CA GLY A 86 -16.03 6.60 0.44
C GLY A 86 -14.81 6.61 1.37
N MET A 87 -13.61 6.93 0.87
CA MET A 87 -12.45 7.30 1.70
C MET A 87 -12.50 8.79 2.04
N ASN A 88 -12.88 9.11 3.27
CA ASN A 88 -12.98 10.49 3.74
C ASN A 88 -11.68 10.90 4.42
N GLY A 89 -11.17 12.08 4.06
CA GLY A 89 -10.02 12.68 4.73
C GLY A 89 -10.37 13.11 6.15
N LEU A 90 -9.49 12.84 7.09
CA LEU A 90 -9.58 13.36 8.45
C LEU A 90 -8.91 14.75 8.50
N LEU A 91 -9.49 15.67 9.27
CA LEU A 91 -8.87 16.97 9.51
C LEU A 91 -7.57 16.76 10.30
N LEU A 92 -6.45 17.01 9.66
CA LEU A 92 -5.13 16.95 10.28
C LEU A 92 -4.45 18.30 10.17
N PRO A 93 -3.81 18.80 11.24
CA PRO A 93 -2.98 19.97 11.15
C PRO A 93 -1.79 19.67 10.23
N GLN A 94 -1.58 20.50 9.20
CA GLN A 94 -0.36 20.42 8.42
C GLN A 94 0.80 20.99 9.25
N LEU A 95 1.78 20.15 9.55
CA LEU A 95 2.89 20.49 10.44
C LEU A 95 4.16 20.72 9.62
N GLY A 96 4.54 21.98 9.43
CA GLY A 96 5.85 22.34 8.87
C GLY A 96 6.17 21.59 7.58
N SER A 97 7.38 21.02 7.47
CA SER A 97 7.89 20.30 6.29
C SER A 97 7.30 18.89 6.06
N LEU A 98 6.10 18.61 6.58
CA LEU A 98 5.43 17.32 6.47
C LEU A 98 3.99 17.50 6.00
N VAL A 99 3.63 16.74 4.97
CA VAL A 99 2.23 16.45 4.69
C VAL A 99 1.87 15.17 5.42
N ASP A 100 0.97 15.29 6.40
CA ASP A 100 0.39 14.17 7.13
C ASP A 100 -1.09 14.07 6.75
N ALA A 101 -1.49 12.92 6.21
CA ALA A 101 -2.85 12.70 5.75
C ALA A 101 -3.34 11.31 6.14
N THR A 102 -4.56 11.26 6.67
CA THR A 102 -5.29 10.03 6.97
C THR A 102 -6.61 10.03 6.23
N PHE A 103 -6.91 8.90 5.60
CA PHE A 103 -8.19 8.66 4.95
C PHE A 103 -8.82 7.41 5.54
N ALA A 104 -10.12 7.45 5.79
CA ALA A 104 -10.87 6.35 6.36
C ALA A 104 -12.25 6.17 5.70
N SER A 105 -12.72 4.93 5.67
CA SER A 105 -14.02 4.54 5.17
C SER A 105 -14.74 3.66 6.18
N THR A 106 -16.07 3.78 6.26
CA THR A 106 -16.93 2.89 7.05
C THR A 106 -17.22 1.56 6.35
N THR A 107 -16.77 1.41 5.10
CA THR A 107 -16.95 0.20 4.29
C THR A 107 -15.63 -0.17 3.62
N PRO A 108 -15.31 -1.46 3.42
CA PRO A 108 -14.07 -1.86 2.78
C PRO A 108 -13.97 -1.36 1.33
N GLN A 109 -12.81 -0.80 0.96
CA GLN A 109 -12.50 -0.26 -0.36
C GLN A 109 -11.34 -0.99 -1.01
N THR A 110 -11.39 -1.13 -2.34
CA THR A 110 -10.27 -1.68 -3.10
C THR A 110 -9.14 -0.66 -3.20
N ALA A 111 -7.92 -1.07 -2.85
CA ALA A 111 -6.69 -0.32 -3.12
C ALA A 111 -5.90 -1.03 -4.23
N ASN A 112 -6.01 -0.50 -5.45
CA ASN A 112 -5.30 -1.02 -6.63
C ASN A 112 -5.04 0.13 -7.60
N GLY A 113 -3.94 0.85 -7.38
CA GLY A 113 -3.59 2.06 -8.12
C GLY A 113 -3.54 3.29 -7.20
N VAL A 114 -4.04 4.43 -7.67
CA VAL A 114 -3.97 5.70 -6.93
C VAL A 114 -4.85 5.64 -5.68
N ILE A 115 -4.26 5.87 -4.52
CA ILE A 115 -4.96 5.94 -3.24
C ILE A 115 -5.03 7.36 -2.69
N ALA A 116 -4.08 8.24 -3.05
CA ALA A 116 -4.13 9.66 -2.71
C ALA A 116 -3.32 10.54 -3.67
N GLU A 117 -3.67 11.82 -3.72
CA GLU A 117 -2.93 12.87 -4.40
C GLU A 117 -2.66 14.01 -3.41
N VAL A 118 -1.41 14.45 -3.35
CA VAL A 118 -1.00 15.63 -2.60
C VAL A 118 -0.63 16.72 -3.59
N ARG A 119 -1.23 17.89 -3.45
CA ARG A 119 -0.95 19.05 -4.28
C ARG A 119 -0.05 20.02 -3.54
N PHE A 120 0.98 20.49 -4.23
CA PHE A 120 1.89 21.52 -3.76
C PHE A 120 1.91 22.68 -4.75
N ASN A 121 2.06 23.90 -4.23
CA ASN A 121 2.50 25.05 -5.00
C ASN A 121 4.02 25.13 -4.96
N ALA A 122 4.66 25.29 -6.12
CA ALA A 122 6.09 25.55 -6.19
C ALA A 122 6.42 26.99 -5.78
N LEU A 123 7.33 27.16 -4.84
CA LEU A 123 7.81 28.46 -4.35
C LEU A 123 9.03 28.97 -5.12
N GLY A 124 9.81 28.08 -5.73
CA GLY A 124 11.09 28.36 -6.39
C GLY A 124 11.56 27.19 -7.24
N ALA A 125 12.45 27.42 -8.21
CA ALA A 125 13.22 26.32 -8.80
C ALA A 125 14.18 25.80 -7.71
N CYS A 126 13.92 24.60 -7.22
CA CYS A 126 14.77 23.93 -6.25
C CYS A 126 15.30 22.64 -6.84
N GLU A 127 16.62 22.52 -6.87
CA GLU A 127 17.29 21.24 -7.11
C GLU A 127 17.38 20.52 -5.77
N THR A 128 16.52 19.53 -5.53
CA THR A 128 16.69 18.59 -4.41
C THR A 128 17.72 17.55 -4.84
N ASN A 129 19.00 17.75 -4.49
CA ASN A 129 20.03 16.72 -4.62
C ASN A 129 19.82 15.57 -3.62
#